data_AF-A0A1G0W8F5-F1
#
_entry.id   AF-A0A1G0W8F5-F1
#
_cell.length_a   1.000
_cell.length_b   1.000
_cell.length_c   1.000
_cell.angle_alpha   90.00
_cell.angle_beta   90.00
_cell.angle_gamma   90.00
#
_symmetry.space_group_name_H-M   'P 1'
#
loop_
_entity.id
_entity.type
_entity.pdbx_description
1 polymer ?
#
loop_
_entity_poly.entity_id
_entity_poly.type
_entity_poly.pdbx_seq_one_letter_code
_entity_poly.pdbx_strand_id
1 'polypeptide(L)'
;MSSPLSHFFIVISPSPLKGKTILLSVITSQVEKVEKFRSDMPNETLVKISVDEYDELSKISIVDCNKYFVISLTDLLDKISSNQIEYKKDLPQKHLELIIKGILASPMIAKEIKDIFRK
;
A
#
# COMPACT_ATOMS: atom_id res chain seq x y z
N MET A 1 -10.36 -10.59 -12.01
CA MET A 1 -11.38 -9.53 -12.14
C MET A 1 -10.69 -8.19 -12.02
N SER A 2 -10.40 -7.55 -13.15
CA SER A 2 -9.79 -6.23 -13.23
C SER A 2 -10.89 -5.17 -13.20
N SER A 3 -10.89 -4.34 -12.16
CA SER A 3 -11.69 -3.11 -12.16
C SER A 3 -11.13 -2.16 -13.22
N PRO A 4 -11.97 -1.46 -14.02
CA PRO A 4 -11.52 -0.44 -14.98
C PRO A 4 -11.02 0.84 -14.29
N LEU A 5 -11.16 0.95 -12.97
CA LEU A 5 -10.71 2.10 -12.19
C LEU A 5 -9.24 1.97 -11.82
N SER A 6 -8.47 3.03 -12.07
CA SER A 6 -7.09 3.17 -11.61
C SER A 6 -7.00 2.93 -10.11
N HIS A 7 -6.14 1.99 -9.71
CA HIS A 7 -5.85 1.74 -8.31
C HIS A 7 -4.67 2.62 -7.89
N PHE A 8 -4.80 3.24 -6.72
CA PHE A 8 -3.69 3.93 -6.10
C PHE A 8 -2.76 2.90 -5.45
N PHE A 9 -1.50 2.90 -5.88
CA PHE A 9 -0.44 2.12 -5.26
C PHE A 9 0.49 3.05 -4.48
N ILE A 10 0.83 2.66 -3.26
CA ILE A 10 1.82 3.35 -2.42
C ILE A 10 3.09 2.53 -2.44
N VAL A 11 4.23 3.16 -2.76
CA VAL A 11 5.55 2.57 -2.51
C VAL A 11 5.81 2.59 -1.01
N ILE A 12 5.93 1.41 -0.40
CA ILE A 12 6.14 1.27 1.04
C ILE A 12 7.59 0.94 1.39
N SER A 13 8.37 0.35 0.48
CA SER A 13 9.78 0.03 0.73
C SER A 13 10.66 1.29 0.66
N PRO A 14 11.51 1.57 1.67
CA PRO A 14 12.36 2.77 1.71
C PRO A 14 13.47 2.79 0.63
N SER A 15 13.84 1.62 0.11
CA SER A 15 14.74 1.46 -1.03
C SER A 15 14.38 0.18 -1.79
N PRO A 16 14.76 0.06 -3.08
CA PRO A 16 14.59 -1.19 -3.81
C PRO A 16 15.28 -2.33 -3.05
N LEU A 17 14.55 -3.43 -2.86
CA LEU A 17 15.07 -4.61 -2.19
C LEU A 17 16.17 -5.28 -3.02
N LYS A 18 16.85 -6.25 -2.41
CA LYS A 18 17.79 -7.12 -3.13
C LYS A 18 17.07 -7.74 -4.33
N GLY A 19 17.61 -7.54 -5.53
CA GLY A 19 16.94 -7.91 -6.79
C GLY A 19 16.17 -6.77 -7.46
N LYS A 20 16.29 -5.52 -6.99
CA LYS A 20 15.65 -4.32 -7.55
C LYS A 20 14.13 -4.42 -7.60
N THR A 21 13.51 -4.97 -6.56
CA THR A 21 12.06 -5.05 -6.42
C THR A 21 11.55 -4.01 -5.44
N ILE A 22 10.34 -3.51 -5.67
CA ILE A 22 9.68 -2.50 -4.84
C ILE A 22 8.43 -3.13 -4.22
N LEU A 23 8.21 -2.86 -2.93
CA LEU A 23 6.98 -3.26 -2.25
C LEU A 23 5.93 -2.16 -2.41
N LEU A 24 4.74 -2.57 -2.81
CA LEU A 24 3.59 -1.69 -2.98
C LEU A 24 2.46 -2.12 -2.06
N SER A 25 1.71 -1.14 -1.54
CA SER A 25 0.39 -1.37 -0.95
C SER A 25 -0.69 -0.68 -1.79
N VAL A 26 -1.94 -1.13 -1.65
CA VAL A 26 -3.07 -0.60 -2.41
C VAL A 26 -3.98 0.20 -1.49
N ILE A 27 -4.34 1.40 -1.93
CA ILE A 27 -5.44 2.18 -1.35
C ILE A 27 -6.73 1.79 -2.08
N THR A 28 -7.78 1.47 -1.33
CA THR A 28 -9.10 1.17 -1.90
C THR A 28 -10.21 1.91 -1.17
N SER A 29 -11.21 2.39 -1.90
CA SER A 29 -12.44 2.98 -1.35
C SER A 29 -13.44 1.93 -0.87
N GLN A 30 -13.15 0.63 -1.04
CA GLN A 30 -14.00 -0.47 -0.56
C GLN A 30 -13.79 -0.72 0.96
N VAL A 31 -13.95 0.32 1.77
CA VAL A 31 -13.66 0.32 3.22
C VAL A 31 -14.39 -0.80 3.96
N GLU A 32 -15.72 -0.81 3.90
CA GLU A 32 -16.57 -1.78 4.60
C GLU A 32 -16.25 -3.22 4.22
N LYS A 33 -15.91 -3.45 2.94
CA LYS A 33 -15.57 -4.77 2.43
C LYS A 33 -14.25 -5.27 3.01
N VAL A 34 -13.23 -4.40 3.10
CA VAL A 34 -11.94 -4.76 3.68
C VAL A 34 -12.11 -5.02 5.18
N GLU A 35 -12.82 -4.16 5.90
CA GLU A 35 -13.09 -4.35 7.34
C GLU A 35 -13.83 -5.65 7.62
N LYS A 36 -14.87 -5.96 6.84
CA LYS A 36 -15.60 -7.22 6.96
C LYS A 36 -14.72 -8.44 6.62
N PHE A 37 -13.84 -8.32 5.64
CA PHE A 37 -12.95 -9.39 5.23
C PHE A 37 -11.79 -9.62 6.23
N ARG A 38 -11.44 -8.61 7.01
CA ARG A 38 -10.32 -8.60 7.97
C ARG A 38 -10.79 -8.46 9.42
N SER A 39 -12.01 -8.92 9.71
CA SER A 39 -12.65 -8.77 11.03
C SER A 39 -11.93 -9.52 12.16
N ASP A 40 -11.09 -10.50 11.81
CA ASP A 40 -10.26 -11.30 12.71
C ASP A 40 -8.81 -10.80 12.84
N MET A 41 -8.43 -9.77 12.09
CA MET A 41 -7.09 -9.20 12.10
C MET A 41 -6.96 -8.06 13.11
N PRO A 42 -5.74 -7.75 13.60
CA PRO A 42 -5.53 -6.58 14.45
C PRO A 42 -5.95 -5.30 13.73
N ASN A 43 -6.67 -4.42 14.42
CA ASN A 43 -7.18 -3.17 13.83
C ASN A 43 -6.09 -2.28 13.24
N GLU A 44 -4.88 -2.32 13.83
CA GLU A 44 -3.72 -1.58 13.33
C GLU A 44 -3.22 -2.03 11.95
N THR A 45 -3.66 -3.20 11.46
CA THR A 45 -3.38 -3.67 10.09
C THR A 45 -4.28 -3.00 9.05
N LEU A 46 -5.26 -2.20 9.47
CA LEU A 46 -6.20 -1.50 8.61
C LEU A 46 -6.04 0.01 8.78
N VAL A 47 -5.44 0.68 7.81
CA VAL A 47 -5.18 2.13 7.88
C VAL A 47 -6.21 2.86 7.02
N LYS A 48 -7.13 3.57 7.67
CA LYS A 48 -8.07 4.47 6.99
C LYS A 48 -7.42 5.82 6.71
N ILE A 49 -7.75 6.39 5.56
CA ILE A 49 -7.24 7.68 5.09
C ILE A 49 -8.45 8.48 4.60
N SER A 50 -8.69 9.64 5.20
CA SER A 50 -9.75 10.54 4.75
C SER A 50 -9.26 11.45 3.62
N VAL A 51 -10.20 12.08 2.92
CA VAL A 51 -9.90 13.07 1.87
C VAL A 51 -9.22 14.31 2.45
N ASP A 52 -9.58 14.71 3.67
CA ASP A 52 -8.99 15.88 4.34
C ASP A 52 -7.53 15.63 4.75
N GLU A 53 -7.15 14.36 4.92
CA GLU A 53 -5.78 13.98 5.24
C GLU A 53 -4.92 13.74 4.00
N TYR A 54 -5.54 13.41 2.86
CA TYR A 54 -4.86 13.17 1.59
C TYR A 54 -5.79 13.48 0.41
N ASP A 55 -5.60 14.66 -0.19
CA ASP A 55 -6.52 15.29 -1.15
C ASP A 55 -6.51 14.67 -2.56
N GLU A 56 -5.57 13.77 -2.84
CA GLU A 56 -5.56 12.95 -4.06
C GLU A 56 -6.68 11.89 -4.05
N LEU A 57 -7.30 11.64 -2.90
CA LEU A 57 -8.44 10.74 -2.77
C LEU A 57 -9.75 11.49 -2.99
N SER A 58 -10.69 10.86 -3.70
CA SER A 58 -12.05 11.38 -3.86
C SER A 58 -13.02 10.90 -2.77
N LYS A 59 -12.62 9.90 -1.98
CA LYS A 59 -13.44 9.24 -0.96
C LYS A 59 -12.54 8.72 0.17
N ILE A 60 -13.13 8.54 1.35
CA ILE A 60 -12.49 7.80 2.43
C ILE A 60 -12.06 6.44 1.89
N SER A 61 -10.81 6.09 2.16
CA SER A 61 -10.19 4.88 1.65
C SER A 61 -9.44 4.16 2.76
N ILE A 62 -9.09 2.90 2.49
CA ILE A 62 -8.39 2.03 3.42
C ILE A 62 -7.21 1.35 2.73
N VAL A 63 -6.16 1.13 3.51
CA VAL A 63 -5.01 0.30 3.15
C VAL A 63 -5.05 -0.97 3.99
N ASP A 64 -5.11 -2.13 3.32
CA ASP A 64 -5.00 -3.45 3.96
C ASP A 64 -3.52 -3.82 4.10
N CYS A 65 -2.94 -3.61 5.28
CA CYS A 65 -1.54 -3.90 5.56
C CYS A 65 -1.24 -5.40 5.67
N ASN A 66 -2.26 -6.27 5.58
CA ASN A 66 -2.10 -7.72 5.52
C ASN A 66 -1.78 -8.22 4.11
N LYS A 67 -1.70 -7.31 3.13
CA LYS A 67 -1.38 -7.63 1.74
C LYS A 67 -0.41 -6.59 1.18
N TYR A 68 0.56 -7.09 0.42
CA TYR A 68 1.45 -6.26 -0.39
C TYR A 68 1.53 -6.82 -1.80
N PHE A 69 2.03 -5.99 -2.70
CA PHE A 69 2.38 -6.35 -4.06
C PHE A 69 3.87 -6.11 -4.26
N VAL A 70 4.44 -6.86 -5.19
CA VAL A 70 5.84 -6.71 -5.59
C VAL A 70 5.86 -6.35 -7.06
N ILE A 71 6.65 -5.34 -7.40
CA ILE A 71 6.96 -5.01 -8.80
C ILE A 71 8.47 -4.93 -8.96
N SER A 72 8.99 -5.37 -10.11
CA SER A 72 10.40 -5.12 -10.41
C SER A 72 10.60 -3.65 -10.82
N LEU A 73 11.81 -3.12 -10.62
CA LEU A 73 12.14 -1.78 -11.08
C LEU A 73 11.98 -1.66 -12.60
N THR A 74 12.33 -2.71 -13.35
CA THR A 74 12.15 -2.75 -14.80
C THR A 74 10.69 -2.64 -15.19
N ASP A 75 9.80 -3.46 -14.60
CA ASP A 75 8.36 -3.40 -14.91
C ASP A 75 7.74 -2.05 -14.50
N LEU A 76 8.23 -1.45 -13.41
CA LEU A 76 7.79 -0.12 -13.00
C LEU A 76 8.21 0.94 -14.02
N LEU A 77 9.46 0.90 -14.47
CA LEU A 77 9.98 1.81 -15.50
C LEU A 77 9.25 1.64 -16.84
N ASP A 78 8.92 0.41 -17.22
CA ASP A 78 8.15 0.12 -18.43
C ASP A 78 6.73 0.68 -18.33
N LYS A 79 6.10 0.60 -17.14
CA LYS A 79 4.80 1.21 -16.90
C LYS A 79 4.84 2.74 -16.94
N ILE A 80 5.92 3.34 -16.47
CA ILE A 80 6.14 4.79 -16.55
C ILE A 80 6.33 5.22 -18.00
N SER A 81 7.24 4.55 -18.73
CA SER A 81 7.57 4.92 -20.11
C SER A 81 6.41 4.69 -21.08
N SER A 82 5.53 3.73 -20.79
CA SER A 82 4.31 3.46 -21.56
C SER A 82 3.09 4.26 -21.11
N ASN A 83 3.23 5.24 -20.21
CA ASN A 83 2.13 6.06 -19.67
C ASN A 83 0.97 5.22 -19.08
N GLN A 84 1.27 4.04 -18.52
CA GLN A 84 0.27 3.19 -17.87
C GLN A 84 0.00 3.56 -16.41
N ILE A 85 0.83 4.43 -15.84
CA ILE A 85 0.68 4.93 -14.47
C ILE A 85 0.86 6.44 -14.43
N GLU A 86 0.23 7.06 -13.44
CA GLU A 86 0.31 8.49 -13.17
C GLU A 86 0.91 8.68 -11.78
N TYR A 87 1.77 9.68 -11.62
CA TYR A 87 2.29 10.08 -10.32
C TYR A 87 1.29 10.99 -9.61
N LYS A 88 1.04 10.67 -8.34
CA LYS A 88 0.25 11.51 -7.42
C LYS A 88 1.18 12.10 -6.36
N LYS A 89 0.67 13.03 -5.55
CA LYS A 89 1.43 13.57 -4.41
C LYS A 89 1.89 12.44 -3.49
N ASP A 90 2.99 12.67 -2.79
CA ASP A 90 3.45 11.72 -1.79
C ASP A 90 2.43 11.59 -0.66
N LEU A 91 2.24 10.35 -0.19
CA LEU A 91 1.40 10.09 0.97
C LEU A 91 2.04 10.75 2.20
N PRO A 92 1.28 11.49 3.03
CA PRO A 92 1.81 12.11 4.23
C PRO A 92 2.51 11.09 5.13
N GLN A 93 3.69 11.47 5.65
CA GLN A 93 4.56 10.58 6.43
C GLN A 93 3.82 9.87 7.57
N LYS A 94 2.89 10.55 8.25
CA LYS A 94 2.06 9.97 9.31
C LYS A 94 1.33 8.70 8.87
N HIS A 95 0.81 8.65 7.64
CA HIS A 95 0.09 7.48 7.13
C HIS A 95 1.06 6.38 6.71
N LEU A 96 2.20 6.74 6.13
CA LEU A 96 3.25 5.77 5.82
C LEU A 96 3.72 5.05 7.09
N GLU A 97 3.93 5.78 8.18
CA GLU A 97 4.29 5.19 9.49
C GLU A 97 3.20 4.27 10.05
N LEU A 98 1.92 4.65 9.93
CA LEU A 98 0.81 3.78 10.31
C LEU A 98 0.75 2.50 9.47
N ILE A 99 1.00 2.62 8.16
CA ILE A 99 1.05 1.46 7.26
C ILE A 99 2.20 0.53 7.64
N ILE A 100 3.39 1.07 7.91
CA ILE A 100 4.55 0.29 8.34
C ILE A 100 4.24 -0.42 9.67
N LYS A 101 3.65 0.27 10.65
CA LYS A 101 3.21 -0.35 11.92
C LYS A 101 2.22 -1.49 11.67
N GLY A 102 1.23 -1.27 10.80
CA GLY A 102 0.26 -2.29 10.42
C GLY A 102 0.89 -3.52 9.75
N ILE A 103 1.89 -3.31 8.88
CA ILE A 103 2.65 -4.40 8.24
C ILE A 103 3.43 -5.20 9.29
N LEU A 104 4.10 -4.52 10.23
CA LEU A 104 4.87 -5.17 11.30
C LEU A 104 3.96 -5.98 12.25
N ALA A 105 2.76 -5.48 12.50
CA ALA A 105 1.73 -6.13 13.31
C ALA A 105 1.06 -7.33 12.62
N SER A 106 0.93 -7.30 11.30
CA SER A 106 0.12 -8.27 10.57
C SER A 106 0.63 -9.71 10.72
N PRO A 107 -0.19 -10.68 11.14
CA PRO A 107 0.22 -12.08 11.21
C PRO A 107 0.38 -12.72 9.82
N MET A 108 -0.13 -12.08 8.76
CA MET A 108 -0.08 -12.60 7.39
C MET A 108 1.19 -12.23 6.63
N ILE A 109 1.96 -11.27 7.14
CA ILE A 109 3.19 -10.83 6.51
C ILE A 109 4.36 -11.66 7.06
N ALA A 110 5.10 -12.27 6.13
CA ALA A 110 6.28 -13.06 6.45
C ALA A 110 7.35 -12.22 7.17
N LYS A 111 8.14 -12.87 8.03
CA LYS A 111 9.14 -12.19 8.86
C LYS A 111 10.20 -11.46 8.01
N GLU A 112 10.61 -12.07 6.90
CA GLU A 112 11.60 -11.54 5.98
C GLU A 112 11.17 -10.19 5.39
N ILE A 113 9.87 -10.02 5.15
CA ILE A 113 9.30 -8.76 4.68
C ILE A 113 9.28 -7.73 5.80
N LYS A 114 8.90 -8.13 7.03
CA LYS A 114 8.90 -7.24 8.19
C LYS A 114 10.30 -6.72 8.52
N ASP A 115 11.32 -7.55 8.35
CA ASP A 115 12.71 -7.20 8.66
C ASP A 115 13.27 -6.09 7.73
N ILE A 116 12.63 -5.83 6.58
CA ILE A 116 12.93 -4.67 5.72
C ILE A 116 12.67 -3.35 6.45
N PHE A 117 11.66 -3.31 7.33
CA PHE A 117 11.17 -2.11 8.00
C PHE A 117 11.72 -1.92 9.42
N ARG A 118 12.44 -2.91 9.96
CA ARG A 118 13.01 -2.88 11.32
C ARG A 118 14.45 -2.35 11.38
N LYS A 119 14.96 -1.81 10.28
CA LYS A 119 16.32 -1.30 10.16
C LYS A 119 16.53 0.00 10.91
#